data_AF-A0A4D7JGN1-F1
#
_entry.id   AF-A0A4D7JGN1-F1
#
_cell.length_a   1.000
_cell.length_b   1.000
_cell.length_c   1.000
_cell.angle_alpha   90.00
_cell.angle_beta   90.00
_cell.angle_gamma   90.00
#
_symmetry.space_group_name_H-M   'P 1'
#
loop_
_entity.id
_entity.type
_entity.pdbx_description
1 polymer ?
#
loop_
_entity_poly.entity_id
_entity_poly.type
_entity_poly.pdbx_seq_one_letter_code
_entity_poly.pdbx_strand_id
1 'polypeptide(L)'
;MTHNFAFAQQTENEPLRVPSEDDIVITAERYVPRPTFLELSYESFQSFFVTAKYRDVNESAQVEQNLVRKIKFRFPIILKDRLNLIGGFGYRHEQFKFEKQSDPDFPLFVRFEDKPLKQIAFKLYFKKDLQKDHFLYIYLQSSLNSDVPTFDDLSDQLKLSLTTIYGKNISPHKSIGYGISFGYDFGRPAIYPVFILNNNFNLNWGYELLLPKKAQIRYSPNNSNHFYTGVEVQGASYHLRNEVLQDFSKLEFRRSSIRALFTYEREVYDWIWVGLKIGYRYPINIYISEPRKRRRDALILLDANGAPYLRFSIFLVPPKVLIDKAKSSF
;
A
#
# COMPACT_ATOMS: atom_id res chain seq x y z
N MET A 1 34.59 38.20 27.62
CA MET A 1 35.54 37.15 27.20
C MET A 1 35.19 36.74 25.78
N THR A 2 35.99 37.23 24.85
CA THR A 2 35.87 37.10 23.40
C THR A 2 36.01 35.63 22.97
N HIS A 3 35.02 35.10 22.27
CA HIS A 3 35.07 33.78 21.64
C HIS A 3 35.77 33.90 20.29
N ASN A 4 36.92 33.24 20.15
CA ASN A 4 37.63 33.07 18.89
C ASN A 4 36.91 32.03 18.03
N PHE A 5 36.48 32.44 16.85
CA PHE A 5 36.08 31.55 15.76
C PHE A 5 37.33 30.94 15.13
N ALA A 6 37.49 29.62 15.26
CA ALA A 6 38.45 28.86 14.46
C ALA A 6 37.70 28.29 13.24
N PHE A 7 37.99 28.86 12.07
CA PHE A 7 37.69 28.26 10.78
C PHE A 7 38.51 26.97 10.62
N ALA A 8 37.84 25.82 10.51
CA ALA A 8 38.47 24.60 10.02
C ALA A 8 38.46 24.62 8.49
N GLN A 9 39.67 24.50 7.94
CA GLN A 9 40.01 24.55 6.53
C GLN A 9 39.39 23.39 5.72
N GLN A 10 39.21 23.65 4.42
CA GLN A 10 38.98 22.67 3.37
C GLN A 10 39.86 21.44 3.54
N THR A 11 39.24 20.25 3.63
CA THR A 11 39.86 19.01 3.19
C THR A 11 39.46 18.76 1.73
N GLU A 12 40.51 18.77 0.93
CA GLU A 12 40.72 18.31 -0.45
C GLU A 12 39.64 17.45 -1.13
N ASN A 13 39.55 17.69 -2.44
CA ASN A 13 38.98 16.83 -3.45
C ASN A 13 39.33 15.34 -3.24
N GLU A 14 38.47 14.56 -2.59
CA GLU A 14 38.43 13.13 -2.86
C GLU A 14 37.96 12.96 -4.31
N PRO A 15 38.77 12.32 -5.20
CA PRO A 15 38.28 11.98 -6.52
C PRO A 15 37.05 11.11 -6.35
N LEU A 16 35.99 11.39 -7.13
CA LEU A 16 34.80 10.54 -7.20
C LEU A 16 35.25 9.10 -7.45
N ARG A 17 35.26 8.28 -6.40
CA ARG A 17 35.67 6.88 -6.48
C ARG A 17 34.72 6.19 -7.45
N VAL A 18 35.26 5.79 -8.60
CA VAL A 18 34.54 4.93 -9.55
C VAL A 18 34.31 3.60 -8.81
N PRO A 19 33.05 3.20 -8.55
CA PRO A 19 32.77 1.95 -7.86
C PRO A 19 33.40 0.79 -8.62
N SER A 20 34.07 -0.13 -7.92
CA SER A 20 34.59 -1.35 -8.56
C SER A 20 33.43 -2.21 -9.08
N GLU A 21 33.71 -3.14 -9.98
CA GLU A 21 32.70 -4.10 -10.46
C GLU A 21 32.07 -4.91 -9.31
N ASP A 22 32.89 -5.28 -8.31
CA ASP A 22 32.42 -5.90 -7.06
C ASP A 22 31.50 -4.97 -6.26
N ASP A 23 31.85 -3.67 -6.14
CA ASP A 23 30.99 -2.69 -5.51
C ASP A 23 29.65 -2.61 -6.26
N ILE A 24 29.63 -2.70 -7.59
CA ILE A 24 28.41 -2.67 -8.44
C ILE A 24 27.56 -3.93 -8.25
N VAL A 25 28.15 -5.12 -8.14
CA VAL A 25 27.43 -6.39 -7.92
C VAL A 25 26.84 -6.46 -6.51
N ILE A 26 27.62 -6.09 -5.49
CA ILE A 26 27.17 -6.01 -4.09
C ILE A 26 26.05 -4.97 -3.94
N THR A 27 26.20 -3.83 -4.63
CA THR A 27 25.17 -2.80 -4.80
C THR A 27 23.93 -3.47 -5.37
N ALA A 28 23.98 -4.06 -6.57
CA ALA A 28 22.83 -4.67 -7.23
C ALA A 28 22.08 -5.71 -6.37
N GLU A 29 22.77 -6.61 -5.68
CA GLU A 29 22.15 -7.62 -4.80
C GLU A 29 21.41 -7.04 -3.59
N ARG A 30 21.93 -5.96 -2.99
CA ARG A 30 21.31 -5.29 -1.83
C ARG A 30 19.98 -4.62 -2.19
N TYR A 31 19.68 -4.42 -3.47
CA TYR A 31 18.55 -3.62 -3.95
C TYR A 31 17.45 -4.37 -4.67
N VAL A 32 17.63 -5.65 -4.98
CA VAL A 32 16.55 -6.41 -5.59
C VAL A 32 15.44 -6.53 -4.55
N PRO A 33 14.23 -5.95 -4.80
CA PRO A 33 13.11 -6.14 -3.90
C PRO A 33 12.87 -7.64 -3.78
N ARG A 34 13.06 -8.19 -2.58
CA ARG A 34 12.97 -9.63 -2.39
C ARG A 34 11.51 -10.04 -2.64
N PRO A 35 11.24 -10.98 -3.56
CA PRO A 35 9.88 -11.34 -3.90
C PRO A 35 9.23 -12.01 -2.69
N THR A 36 8.33 -11.31 -2.01
CA THR A 36 7.57 -11.92 -0.91
C THR A 36 6.54 -12.90 -1.46
N PHE A 37 6.62 -14.18 -1.08
CA PHE A 37 5.64 -15.19 -1.47
C PHE A 37 4.45 -15.25 -0.52
N LEU A 38 4.65 -15.04 0.77
CA LEU A 38 3.60 -14.99 1.79
C LEU A 38 3.83 -13.82 2.73
N GLU A 39 2.79 -13.05 3.05
CA GLU A 39 2.82 -12.00 4.06
C GLU A 39 1.58 -12.14 4.95
N LEU A 40 1.80 -12.24 6.25
CA LEU A 40 0.78 -12.09 7.29
C LEU A 40 1.02 -10.75 7.98
N SER A 41 -0.01 -9.92 8.12
CA SER A 41 0.13 -8.69 8.90
C SER A 41 -1.10 -8.35 9.72
N TYR A 42 -0.84 -7.68 10.83
CA TYR A 42 -1.81 -7.18 11.79
C TYR A 42 -1.53 -5.70 12.00
N GLU A 43 -2.55 -4.86 11.82
CA GLU A 43 -2.48 -3.41 11.98
C GLU A 43 -3.56 -2.96 12.96
N SER A 44 -3.19 -2.09 13.90
CA SER A 44 -4.06 -1.53 14.93
C SER A 44 -3.92 -0.02 14.94
N PHE A 45 -5.05 0.67 15.07
CA PHE A 45 -5.12 2.11 15.22
C PHE A 45 -5.41 2.46 16.67
N GLN A 46 -4.84 3.57 17.14
CA GLN A 46 -5.30 4.21 18.36
C GLN A 46 -6.73 4.73 18.18
N SER A 47 -7.40 5.04 19.30
CA SER A 47 -8.76 5.54 19.29
C SER A 47 -8.89 6.86 18.52
N PHE A 48 -10.00 7.05 17.83
CA PHE A 48 -10.30 8.28 17.12
C PHE A 48 -11.79 8.54 17.08
N PHE A 49 -12.18 9.82 17.03
CA PHE A 49 -13.58 10.20 16.87
C PHE A 49 -13.99 10.16 15.41
N VAL A 50 -15.26 9.82 15.18
CA VAL A 50 -15.93 9.92 13.89
C VAL A 50 -17.30 10.54 14.07
N THR A 51 -17.64 11.48 13.20
CA THR A 51 -18.96 12.11 13.11
C THR A 51 -19.60 11.72 11.79
N ALA A 52 -20.78 11.12 11.85
CA ALA A 52 -21.65 10.82 10.72
C ALA A 52 -22.68 11.95 10.55
N LYS A 53 -22.76 12.51 9.35
CA LYS A 53 -23.76 13.50 8.96
C LYS A 53 -24.74 12.85 7.99
N TYR A 54 -26.00 12.72 8.39
CA TYR A 54 -27.07 12.10 7.61
C TYR A 54 -28.33 12.98 7.66
N ARG A 55 -28.73 13.54 6.52
CA ARG A 55 -29.80 14.56 6.46
C ARG A 55 -29.50 15.68 7.47
N ASP A 56 -30.40 15.95 8.40
CA ASP A 56 -30.25 16.98 9.44
C ASP A 56 -29.71 16.44 10.78
N VAL A 57 -29.28 15.17 10.82
CA VAL A 57 -28.78 14.49 12.03
C VAL A 57 -27.26 14.36 11.97
N ASN A 58 -26.59 14.72 13.07
CA ASN A 58 -25.16 14.54 13.27
C ASN A 58 -24.92 13.62 14.46
N GLU A 59 -24.39 12.43 14.21
CA GLU A 59 -24.06 11.45 15.24
C GLU A 59 -22.56 11.30 15.37
N SER A 60 -22.04 11.36 16.59
CA SER A 60 -20.61 11.20 16.85
C SER A 60 -20.35 9.98 17.72
N ALA A 61 -19.31 9.23 17.40
CA ALA A 61 -18.88 8.09 18.19
C ALA A 61 -17.35 8.05 18.29
N GLN A 62 -16.86 7.51 19.39
CA GLN A 62 -15.45 7.17 19.55
C GLN A 62 -15.23 5.76 19.02
N VAL A 63 -14.31 5.61 18.06
CA VAL A 63 -13.79 4.30 17.68
C VAL A 63 -12.70 3.94 18.69
N GLU A 64 -12.98 3.03 19.61
CA GLU A 64 -11.97 2.55 20.57
C GLU A 64 -10.90 1.72 19.88
N GLN A 65 -11.31 0.93 18.89
CA GLN A 65 -10.42 0.00 18.20
C GLN A 65 -10.74 -0.08 16.72
N ASN A 66 -9.71 0.03 15.88
CA ASN A 66 -9.77 -0.40 14.48
C ASN A 66 -8.62 -1.40 14.24
N LEU A 67 -8.99 -2.62 13.86
CA LEU A 67 -8.06 -3.71 13.59
C LEU A 67 -8.13 -4.15 12.14
N VAL A 68 -6.97 -4.31 11.52
CA VAL A 68 -6.83 -4.76 10.15
C VAL A 68 -5.90 -5.97 10.09
N ARG A 69 -6.42 -7.09 9.58
CA ARG A 69 -5.66 -8.33 9.33
C ARG A 69 -5.49 -8.52 7.83
N LYS A 70 -4.30 -8.92 7.40
CA LYS A 70 -4.01 -9.16 5.98
C LYS A 70 -3.24 -10.44 5.79
N ILE A 71 -3.60 -11.16 4.73
CA ILE A 71 -2.86 -12.28 4.19
C ILE A 71 -2.60 -11.95 2.72
N LYS A 72 -1.36 -12.09 2.27
CA LYS A 72 -1.01 -11.98 0.85
C LYS A 72 -0.20 -13.18 0.45
N PHE A 73 -0.57 -13.80 -0.65
CA PHE A 73 0.16 -14.87 -1.28
C PHE A 73 0.54 -14.44 -2.70
N ARG A 74 1.77 -14.74 -3.13
CA ARG A 74 2.25 -14.51 -4.49
C ARG A 74 2.96 -15.75 -5.00
N PHE A 75 2.78 -16.02 -6.28
CA PHE A 75 3.38 -17.16 -6.95
C PHE A 75 3.83 -16.76 -8.36
N PRO A 76 5.01 -17.23 -8.80
CA PRO A 76 5.43 -17.02 -10.17
C PRO A 76 4.53 -17.82 -11.11
N ILE A 77 4.15 -17.21 -12.23
CA ILE A 77 3.49 -17.89 -13.35
C ILE A 77 4.49 -18.07 -14.48
N ILE A 78 5.22 -17.01 -14.82
CA ILE A 78 6.33 -17.01 -15.78
C ILE A 78 7.48 -16.17 -15.22
N LEU A 79 8.70 -16.71 -15.20
CA LEU A 79 9.91 -15.96 -14.85
C LEU A 79 10.97 -16.22 -15.93
N LYS A 80 11.13 -15.29 -16.87
CA LYS A 80 12.14 -15.32 -17.93
C LYS A 80 12.93 -14.01 -17.91
N ASP A 81 14.14 -14.02 -18.48
CA ASP A 81 15.06 -12.87 -18.47
C ASP A 81 14.44 -11.53 -18.89
N ARG A 82 13.48 -11.56 -19.83
CA ARG A 82 12.80 -10.35 -20.34
C ARG A 82 11.30 -10.32 -20.06
N LEU A 83 10.74 -11.34 -19.41
CA LEU A 83 9.30 -11.43 -19.18
C LEU A 83 9.01 -12.09 -17.84
N ASN A 84 8.38 -11.33 -16.95
CA ASN A 84 7.94 -11.78 -15.64
C ASN A 84 6.43 -11.63 -15.53
N LEU A 85 5.75 -12.72 -15.18
CA LEU A 85 4.33 -12.77 -14.85
C LEU A 85 4.18 -13.41 -13.47
N ILE A 86 3.68 -12.64 -12.51
CA ILE A 86 3.48 -13.08 -11.12
C ILE A 86 2.00 -12.95 -10.79
N GLY A 87 1.44 -14.03 -10.28
CA GLY A 87 0.09 -14.07 -9.71
C GLY A 87 0.10 -13.86 -8.21
N GLY A 88 -1.04 -13.47 -7.65
CA GLY A 88 -1.19 -13.40 -6.21
C GLY A 88 -2.62 -13.30 -5.74
N PHE A 89 -2.84 -13.76 -4.52
CA PHE A 89 -4.09 -13.63 -3.79
C PHE A 89 -3.88 -12.74 -2.56
N GLY A 90 -4.92 -12.03 -2.17
CA GLY A 90 -4.91 -11.19 -0.98
C GLY A 90 -6.24 -11.28 -0.25
N TYR A 91 -6.18 -11.40 1.07
CA TYR A 91 -7.31 -11.24 1.95
C TYR A 91 -7.04 -10.09 2.91
N ARG A 92 -8.02 -9.20 3.08
CA ARG A 92 -8.01 -8.13 4.07
C ARG A 92 -9.31 -8.20 4.87
N HIS A 93 -9.19 -8.15 6.18
CA HIS A 93 -10.31 -8.08 7.12
C HIS A 93 -10.11 -6.88 8.03
N GLU A 94 -11.11 -6.01 8.13
CA GLU A 94 -11.06 -4.81 8.95
C GLU A 94 -12.29 -4.69 9.84
N GLN A 95 -12.05 -4.52 11.13
CA GLN A 95 -13.06 -4.52 12.17
C GLN A 95 -12.95 -3.24 12.99
N PHE A 96 -14.10 -2.67 13.32
CA PHE A 96 -14.24 -1.52 14.19
C PHE A 96 -14.89 -1.95 15.50
N LYS A 97 -14.56 -1.25 16.58
CA LYS A 97 -15.25 -1.32 17.86
C LYS A 97 -15.50 0.10 18.32
N PHE A 98 -16.75 0.44 18.58
CA PHE A 98 -17.16 1.75 19.02
C PHE A 98 -17.39 1.76 20.53
N GLU A 99 -17.14 2.91 21.16
CA GLU A 99 -17.55 3.14 22.54
C GLU A 99 -19.07 3.33 22.56
N LYS A 100 -19.77 2.51 23.34
CA LYS A 100 -21.23 2.59 23.48
C LYS A 100 -21.56 3.79 24.37
N GLN A 101 -21.84 4.95 23.77
CA GLN A 101 -22.05 6.16 24.57
C GLN A 101 -23.52 6.47 24.90
N SER A 102 -24.54 6.10 24.11
CA SER A 102 -25.99 6.20 24.48
C SER A 102 -26.91 5.62 23.39
N ASP A 103 -28.01 4.96 23.79
CA ASP A 103 -29.06 4.41 22.93
C ASP A 103 -30.03 5.53 22.44
N PRO A 104 -30.50 5.55 21.17
CA PRO A 104 -30.25 4.58 20.11
C PRO A 104 -28.89 4.76 19.42
N ASP A 105 -28.15 3.65 19.31
CA ASP A 105 -26.92 3.59 18.52
C ASP A 105 -27.21 3.90 17.04
N PHE A 106 -26.44 4.79 16.42
CA PHE A 106 -26.57 5.11 15.00
C PHE A 106 -26.36 3.84 14.14
N PRO A 107 -27.32 3.42 13.29
CA PRO A 107 -27.30 2.09 12.63
C PRO A 107 -26.03 1.77 11.86
N LEU A 108 -25.36 2.80 11.33
CA LEU A 108 -24.11 2.64 10.61
C LEU A 108 -22.95 2.18 11.51
N PHE A 109 -22.86 2.70 12.74
CA PHE A 109 -21.79 2.33 13.66
C PHE A 109 -21.97 0.89 14.13
N VAL A 110 -23.21 0.50 14.47
CA VAL A 110 -23.59 -0.89 14.77
C VAL A 110 -23.19 -1.82 13.61
N ARG A 111 -23.50 -1.44 12.37
CA ARG A 111 -23.14 -2.25 11.20
C ARG A 111 -21.64 -2.49 11.07
N PHE A 112 -20.81 -1.45 11.28
CA PHE A 112 -19.36 -1.59 11.17
C PHE A 112 -18.74 -2.43 12.30
N GLU A 113 -19.40 -2.53 13.44
CA GLU A 113 -19.01 -3.41 14.54
C GLU A 113 -19.41 -4.87 14.25
N ASP A 114 -20.66 -5.10 13.82
CA ASP A 114 -21.22 -6.43 13.59
C ASP A 114 -20.70 -7.11 12.31
N LYS A 115 -20.44 -6.32 11.27
CA LYS A 115 -20.06 -6.82 9.93
C LYS A 115 -18.74 -6.19 9.48
N PRO A 116 -17.60 -6.82 9.83
CA PRO A 116 -16.28 -6.39 9.40
C PRO A 116 -16.15 -6.28 7.87
N LEU A 117 -15.41 -5.29 7.42
CA LEU A 117 -15.12 -5.05 6.01
C LEU A 117 -14.10 -6.06 5.50
N LYS A 118 -14.44 -6.75 4.41
CA LYS A 118 -13.61 -7.79 3.81
C LYS A 118 -13.25 -7.43 2.38
N GLN A 119 -12.02 -7.78 1.99
CA GLN A 119 -11.56 -7.72 0.62
C GLN A 119 -10.86 -9.03 0.27
N ILE A 120 -11.33 -9.66 -0.80
CA ILE A 120 -10.68 -10.81 -1.44
C ILE A 120 -10.17 -10.33 -2.79
N ALA A 121 -8.87 -10.42 -3.04
CA ALA A 121 -8.24 -9.87 -4.23
C ALA A 121 -7.40 -10.90 -4.96
N PHE A 122 -7.55 -10.95 -6.28
CA PHE A 122 -6.61 -11.55 -7.21
C PHE A 122 -5.77 -10.45 -7.87
N LYS A 123 -4.48 -10.68 -8.02
CA LYS A 123 -3.50 -9.72 -8.54
C LYS A 123 -2.62 -10.37 -9.59
N LEU A 124 -2.38 -9.66 -10.68
CA LEU A 124 -1.42 -10.02 -11.71
C LEU A 124 -0.41 -8.89 -11.89
N TYR A 125 0.85 -9.26 -11.91
CA TYR A 125 1.99 -8.38 -12.14
C TYR A 125 2.68 -8.86 -13.41
N PHE A 126 2.67 -8.05 -14.45
CA PHE A 126 3.37 -8.32 -15.70
C PHE A 126 4.47 -7.28 -15.88
N LYS A 127 5.70 -7.74 -16.10
CA LYS A 127 6.83 -6.88 -16.49
C LYS A 127 7.48 -7.48 -17.73
N LYS A 128 7.65 -6.67 -18.77
CA LYS A 128 8.42 -7.02 -19.96
C LYS A 128 9.53 -6.03 -20.16
N ASP A 129 10.77 -6.51 -20.20
CA ASP A 129 11.91 -5.71 -20.58
C ASP A 129 11.99 -5.66 -22.13
N LEU A 130 12.11 -4.44 -22.64
CA LEU A 130 12.07 -4.08 -24.06
C LEU A 130 13.49 -3.72 -24.54
N GLN A 131 13.63 -3.37 -25.81
CA GLN A 131 14.92 -2.92 -26.35
C GLN A 131 15.33 -1.56 -25.73
N LYS A 132 16.64 -1.29 -25.71
CA LYS A 132 17.22 -0.01 -25.24
C LYS A 132 16.86 0.33 -23.78
N ASP A 133 16.87 -0.67 -22.91
CA ASP A 133 16.62 -0.55 -21.46
C ASP A 133 15.24 0.00 -21.08
N HIS A 134 14.28 -0.07 -22.02
CA HIS A 134 12.89 0.24 -21.72
C HIS A 134 12.19 -0.95 -21.08
N PHE A 135 11.10 -0.69 -20.37
CA PHE A 135 10.25 -1.73 -19.83
C PHE A 135 8.78 -1.32 -19.90
N LEU A 136 7.93 -2.34 -19.98
CA LEU A 136 6.48 -2.23 -19.82
C LEU A 136 6.10 -2.95 -18.55
N TYR A 137 5.39 -2.26 -17.67
CA TYR A 137 4.81 -2.84 -16.45
C TYR A 137 3.29 -2.71 -16.50
N ILE A 138 2.59 -3.81 -16.27
CA ILE A 138 1.14 -3.87 -16.16
C ILE A 138 0.78 -4.53 -14.84
N TYR A 139 -0.08 -3.87 -14.08
CA TYR A 139 -0.65 -4.38 -12.84
C TYR A 139 -2.16 -4.46 -12.97
N LEU A 140 -2.71 -5.66 -12.77
CA LEU A 140 -4.14 -5.90 -12.74
C LEU A 140 -4.54 -6.36 -11.32
N GLN A 141 -5.60 -5.79 -10.79
CA GLN A 141 -6.24 -6.25 -9.57
C GLN A 141 -7.74 -6.41 -9.79
N SER A 142 -8.24 -7.60 -9.48
CA SER A 142 -9.67 -7.89 -9.37
C SER A 142 -9.97 -8.20 -7.91
N SER A 143 -10.91 -7.50 -7.29
CA SER A 143 -11.22 -7.70 -5.88
C SER A 143 -12.70 -7.63 -5.56
N LEU A 144 -13.17 -8.52 -4.70
CA LEU A 144 -14.49 -8.48 -4.07
C LEU A 144 -14.37 -7.75 -2.74
N ASN A 145 -15.02 -6.60 -2.64
CA ASN A 145 -14.98 -5.75 -1.46
C ASN A 145 -16.39 -5.62 -0.87
N SER A 146 -16.62 -6.20 0.29
CA SER A 146 -17.94 -6.22 0.94
C SER A 146 -17.82 -6.47 2.44
N ASP A 147 -18.81 -6.06 3.22
CA ASP A 147 -19.00 -6.49 4.61
C ASP A 147 -19.50 -7.96 4.71
N VAL A 148 -20.28 -8.37 3.71
CA VAL A 148 -20.80 -9.73 3.50
C VAL A 148 -20.48 -10.17 2.05
N PRO A 149 -19.25 -10.66 1.77
CA PRO A 149 -18.88 -11.13 0.45
C PRO A 149 -19.78 -12.29 0.01
N THR A 150 -20.38 -12.19 -1.18
CA THR A 150 -21.10 -13.30 -1.82
C THR A 150 -20.70 -13.41 -3.30
N PHE A 151 -20.73 -14.63 -3.83
CA PHE A 151 -20.48 -14.92 -5.23
C PHE A 151 -21.75 -14.83 -6.11
N ASP A 152 -22.93 -14.71 -5.51
CA ASP A 152 -24.20 -14.69 -6.24
C ASP A 152 -24.54 -13.31 -6.83
N ASP A 153 -24.07 -12.22 -6.20
CA ASP A 153 -24.22 -10.83 -6.70
C ASP A 153 -22.88 -10.09 -6.70
N LEU A 154 -22.06 -10.40 -7.70
CA LEU A 154 -20.72 -9.82 -7.86
C LEU A 154 -20.76 -8.38 -8.39
N SER A 155 -21.88 -7.95 -8.98
CA SER A 155 -21.95 -6.75 -9.85
C SER A 155 -21.50 -5.46 -9.17
N ASP A 156 -21.83 -5.29 -7.88
CA ASP A 156 -21.50 -4.11 -7.10
C ASP A 156 -20.33 -4.33 -6.13
N GLN A 157 -19.96 -5.58 -5.86
CA GLN A 157 -18.85 -5.96 -4.98
C GLN A 157 -17.51 -6.02 -5.73
N LEU A 158 -17.54 -6.33 -7.02
CA LEU A 158 -16.36 -6.47 -7.86
C LEU A 158 -15.74 -5.09 -8.18
N LYS A 159 -14.47 -4.95 -7.86
CA LYS A 159 -13.62 -3.79 -8.14
C LYS A 159 -12.45 -4.23 -9.00
N LEU A 160 -12.41 -3.71 -10.22
CA LEU A 160 -11.30 -3.91 -11.15
C LEU A 160 -10.37 -2.68 -11.12
N SER A 161 -9.07 -2.90 -11.14
CA SER A 161 -8.06 -1.85 -11.27
C SER A 161 -6.95 -2.31 -12.21
N LEU A 162 -6.52 -1.41 -13.08
CA LEU A 162 -5.50 -1.64 -14.10
C LEU A 162 -4.54 -0.47 -14.08
N THR A 163 -3.25 -0.76 -13.96
CA THR A 163 -2.17 0.23 -14.08
C THR A 163 -1.22 -0.22 -15.18
N THR A 164 -0.90 0.68 -16.10
CA THR A 164 0.08 0.44 -17.17
C THR A 164 1.13 1.54 -17.12
N ILE A 165 2.40 1.15 -17.08
CA ILE A 165 3.55 2.05 -16.98
C ILE A 165 4.55 1.66 -18.06
N TYR A 166 4.96 2.64 -18.84
CA TYR A 166 6.12 2.55 -19.73
C TYR A 166 7.29 3.30 -19.09
N GLY A 167 8.46 2.68 -19.06
CA GLY A 167 9.61 3.26 -18.40
C GLY A 167 10.93 2.90 -19.06
N LYS A 168 11.98 3.49 -18.52
CA LYS A 168 13.36 3.30 -18.93
C LYS A 168 14.25 3.20 -17.70
N ASN A 169 15.14 2.20 -17.70
CA ASN A 169 16.26 2.15 -16.78
C ASN A 169 17.34 3.10 -17.32
N ILE A 170 17.58 4.22 -16.63
CA ILE A 170 18.62 5.18 -16.99
C ILE A 170 19.99 4.61 -16.61
N SER A 171 20.04 3.88 -15.51
CA SER A 171 21.21 3.14 -15.04
C SER A 171 20.73 1.90 -14.25
N PRO A 172 21.62 0.98 -13.85
CA PRO A 172 21.25 -0.14 -12.99
C PRO A 172 20.56 0.28 -11.67
N HIS A 173 20.75 1.52 -11.23
CA HIS A 173 20.25 2.04 -9.96
C HIS A 173 19.14 3.08 -10.10
N LYS A 174 18.80 3.47 -11.33
CA LYS A 174 17.85 4.54 -11.61
C LYS A 174 16.89 4.15 -12.71
N SER A 175 15.60 4.13 -12.38
CA SER A 175 14.54 3.93 -13.36
C SER A 175 13.51 5.04 -13.27
N ILE A 176 12.99 5.43 -14.44
CA ILE A 176 11.89 6.37 -14.57
C ILE A 176 10.80 5.77 -15.43
N GLY A 177 9.57 6.24 -15.25
CA GLY A 177 8.47 5.81 -16.08
C GLY A 177 7.23 6.64 -15.84
N TYR A 178 6.34 6.57 -16.81
CA TYR A 178 5.07 7.26 -16.80
C TYR A 178 3.99 6.30 -17.30
N GLY A 179 2.76 6.57 -16.93
CA GLY A 179 1.68 5.65 -17.20
C GLY A 179 0.33 6.19 -16.81
N ILE A 180 -0.64 5.29 -16.91
CA ILE A 180 -2.02 5.54 -16.53
C ILE A 180 -2.49 4.45 -15.60
N SER A 181 -3.35 4.82 -14.66
CA SER A 181 -4.00 3.87 -13.79
C SER A 181 -5.48 4.18 -13.71
N PHE A 182 -6.28 3.15 -13.97
CA PHE A 182 -7.71 3.12 -13.71
C PHE A 182 -7.95 2.25 -12.48
N GLY A 183 -8.72 2.74 -11.51
CA GLY A 183 -9.07 1.90 -10.38
C GLY A 183 -9.72 2.64 -9.23
N TYR A 184 -9.74 1.98 -8.07
CA TYR A 184 -10.42 2.42 -6.86
C TYR A 184 -9.44 2.87 -5.76
N ASP A 185 -8.17 3.11 -6.10
CA ASP A 185 -7.10 3.44 -5.15
C ASP A 185 -7.37 4.69 -4.30
N PHE A 186 -8.28 5.58 -4.73
CA PHE A 186 -8.70 6.77 -4.00
C PHE A 186 -10.14 6.67 -3.47
N GLY A 187 -10.66 5.45 -3.34
CA GLY A 187 -12.00 5.15 -2.85
C GLY A 187 -13.10 5.32 -3.90
N ARG A 188 -12.79 5.67 -5.15
CA ARG A 188 -13.76 5.80 -6.26
C ARG A 188 -13.12 5.36 -7.58
N PRO A 189 -13.90 4.87 -8.56
CA PRO A 189 -13.37 4.59 -9.89
C PRO A 189 -12.90 5.89 -10.53
N ALA A 190 -11.60 5.96 -10.84
CA ALA A 190 -10.99 7.11 -11.47
C ALA A 190 -9.79 6.69 -12.33
N ILE A 191 -9.48 7.53 -13.32
CA ILE A 191 -8.25 7.46 -14.10
C ILE A 191 -7.30 8.54 -13.58
N TYR A 192 -6.04 8.20 -13.37
CA TYR A 192 -5.00 9.13 -12.95
C TYR A 192 -3.69 8.83 -13.68
N PRO A 193 -2.88 9.87 -13.98
CA PRO A 193 -1.52 9.67 -14.43
C PRO A 193 -0.70 9.02 -13.31
N VAL A 194 0.27 8.19 -13.71
CA VAL A 194 1.20 7.54 -12.80
C VAL A 194 2.61 7.89 -13.21
N PHE A 195 3.45 8.19 -12.23
CA PHE A 195 4.88 8.40 -12.43
C PHE A 195 5.66 7.51 -11.50
N ILE A 196 6.70 6.88 -12.03
CA ILE A 196 7.67 6.15 -11.23
C ILE A 196 9.04 6.79 -11.34
N LEU A 197 9.70 6.87 -10.21
CA LEU A 197 11.11 7.22 -10.11
C LEU A 197 11.69 6.39 -8.98
N ASN A 198 12.55 5.46 -9.33
CA ASN A 198 13.35 4.70 -8.37
C ASN A 198 14.80 5.12 -8.56
N ASN A 199 15.49 5.49 -7.49
CA ASN A 199 16.89 5.85 -7.56
C ASN A 199 17.61 5.50 -6.26
N ASN A 200 18.73 4.80 -6.37
CA ASN A 200 19.65 4.60 -5.26
C ASN A 200 20.79 5.61 -5.37
N PHE A 201 20.98 6.43 -4.35
CA PHE A 201 22.05 7.43 -4.31
C PHE A 201 23.41 6.81 -4.03
N ASN A 202 23.41 5.80 -3.14
CA ASN A 202 24.59 5.05 -2.71
C ASN A 202 24.14 3.68 -2.17
N LEU A 203 25.13 2.88 -1.73
CA LEU A 203 24.99 1.53 -1.16
C LEU A 203 23.86 1.35 -0.12
N ASN A 204 23.48 2.42 0.59
CA ASN A 204 22.54 2.35 1.71
C ASN A 204 21.27 3.14 1.44
N TRP A 205 21.33 4.23 0.68
CA TRP A 205 20.23 5.17 0.52
C TRP A 205 19.62 5.11 -0.88
N GLY A 206 18.30 5.15 -0.92
CA GLY A 206 17.55 5.35 -2.14
C GLY A 206 16.19 5.96 -1.87
N TYR A 207 15.45 6.23 -2.93
CA TYR A 207 14.07 6.66 -2.82
C TYR A 207 13.23 6.03 -3.92
N GLU A 208 11.96 5.84 -3.60
CA GLU A 208 10.98 5.20 -4.45
C GLU A 208 9.74 6.09 -4.51
N LEU A 209 9.50 6.66 -5.69
CA LEU A 209 8.28 7.39 -6.01
C LEU A 209 7.42 6.54 -6.92
N LEU A 210 6.15 6.38 -6.53
CA LEU A 210 5.06 5.83 -7.32
C LEU A 210 3.90 6.81 -7.18
N LEU A 211 3.97 7.93 -7.89
CA LEU A 211 3.01 9.02 -7.72
C LEU A 211 1.70 8.73 -8.45
N PRO A 212 0.56 9.17 -7.90
CA PRO A 212 0.39 9.89 -6.62
C PRO A 212 0.27 8.97 -5.40
N LYS A 213 0.43 7.65 -5.57
CA LYS A 213 0.14 6.64 -4.54
C LYS A 213 1.14 6.61 -3.39
N LYS A 214 2.43 6.82 -3.65
CA LYS A 214 3.49 6.62 -2.66
C LYS A 214 4.74 7.44 -3.00
N ALA A 215 5.38 7.96 -1.97
CA ALA A 215 6.72 8.52 -2.02
C ALA A 215 7.46 8.12 -0.74
N GLN A 216 8.62 7.49 -0.86
CA GLN A 216 9.39 7.06 0.30
C GLN A 216 10.90 7.14 0.06
N ILE A 217 11.63 7.31 1.16
CA ILE A 217 13.09 7.16 1.24
C ILE A 217 13.36 5.82 1.91
N ARG A 218 14.38 5.12 1.42
CA ARG A 218 14.86 3.85 1.94
C ARG A 218 16.29 4.01 2.45
N TYR A 219 16.56 3.47 3.62
CA TYR A 219 17.89 3.28 4.19
C TYR A 219 18.12 1.79 4.46
N SER A 220 19.25 1.24 4.02
CA SER A 220 19.58 -0.18 4.13
C SER A 220 21.05 -0.32 4.51
N PRO A 221 21.39 -0.29 5.82
CA PRO A 221 22.78 -0.37 6.27
C PRO A 221 23.46 -1.69 5.88
N ASN A 222 22.67 -2.76 5.74
CA ASN A 222 23.10 -4.08 5.28
C ASN A 222 21.95 -4.79 4.54
N ASN A 223 22.18 -6.03 4.11
CA ASN A 223 21.23 -6.84 3.33
C ASN A 223 20.07 -7.41 4.17
N SER A 224 20.12 -7.24 5.49
CA SER A 224 19.21 -7.86 6.46
C SER A 224 18.39 -6.83 7.24
N ASN A 225 18.62 -5.54 7.01
CA ASN A 225 17.94 -4.45 7.71
C ASN A 225 17.56 -3.38 6.69
N HIS A 226 16.26 -3.10 6.61
CA HIS A 226 15.71 -2.09 5.72
C HIS A 226 14.80 -1.14 6.50
N PHE A 227 15.01 0.15 6.31
CA PHE A 227 14.24 1.22 6.90
C PHE A 227 13.59 2.03 5.79
N TYR A 228 12.33 2.39 5.98
CA TYR A 228 11.56 3.19 5.03
C TYR A 228 10.86 4.31 5.78
N THR A 229 10.90 5.51 5.22
CA THR A 229 10.09 6.63 5.71
C THR A 229 9.44 7.35 4.55
N GLY A 230 8.21 7.82 4.71
CA GLY A 230 7.54 8.54 3.63
C GLY A 230 6.04 8.66 3.82
N VAL A 231 5.37 8.84 2.69
CA VAL A 231 3.91 9.01 2.61
C VAL A 231 3.30 8.05 1.61
N GLU A 232 2.10 7.56 1.92
CA GLU A 232 1.29 6.75 1.01
C GLU A 232 -0.17 7.20 1.03
N VAL A 233 -0.82 7.16 -0.12
CA VAL A 233 -2.28 7.31 -0.22
C VAL A 233 -2.89 5.93 -0.25
N GLN A 234 -3.90 5.73 0.60
CA GLN A 234 -4.73 4.54 0.59
C GLN A 234 -6.18 4.94 0.39
N GLY A 235 -6.89 4.15 -0.41
CA GLY A 235 -8.33 4.25 -0.56
C GLY A 235 -8.93 2.88 -0.77
N ALA A 236 -10.22 2.79 -0.47
CA ALA A 236 -10.99 1.57 -0.63
C ALA A 236 -12.48 1.89 -0.79
N SER A 237 -13.19 0.96 -1.42
CA SER A 237 -14.60 1.02 -1.72
C SER A 237 -15.20 -0.34 -1.37
N TYR A 238 -16.17 -0.39 -0.46
CA TYR A 238 -16.79 -1.61 0.04
C TYR A 238 -18.29 -1.53 -0.14
N HIS A 239 -18.86 -2.59 -0.72
CA HIS A 239 -20.30 -2.75 -0.71
C HIS A 239 -20.78 -3.06 0.72
N LEU A 240 -21.89 -2.44 1.12
CA LEU A 240 -22.57 -2.73 2.37
C LEU A 240 -23.93 -3.35 2.02
N ARG A 241 -24.15 -4.60 2.45
CA ARG A 241 -25.36 -5.35 2.11
C ARG A 241 -26.53 -5.00 3.03
N ASN A 242 -27.54 -4.27 2.52
CA ASN A 242 -28.86 -3.94 3.11
C ASN A 242 -28.89 -3.48 4.60
N GLU A 243 -30.01 -2.86 5.01
CA GLU A 243 -30.40 -2.59 6.42
C GLU A 243 -29.68 -1.47 7.19
N VAL A 244 -28.71 -0.76 6.60
CA VAL A 244 -28.14 0.43 7.27
C VAL A 244 -29.06 1.65 7.15
N LEU A 245 -29.71 1.81 5.99
CA LEU A 245 -30.64 2.90 5.70
C LEU A 245 -31.89 2.31 5.04
N GLN A 246 -33.06 2.52 5.63
CA GLN A 246 -34.32 1.85 5.22
C GLN A 246 -34.73 2.14 3.77
N ASP A 247 -34.30 3.27 3.19
CA ASP A 247 -34.67 3.70 1.83
C ASP A 247 -33.70 3.21 0.73
N PHE A 248 -32.58 2.56 1.07
CA PHE A 248 -31.52 2.24 0.11
C PHE A 248 -31.16 0.76 0.10
N SER A 249 -31.40 0.11 -1.04
CA SER A 249 -31.10 -1.31 -1.25
C SER A 249 -29.63 -1.60 -1.57
N LYS A 250 -28.84 -0.58 -1.90
CA LYS A 250 -27.42 -0.74 -2.25
C LYS A 250 -26.61 0.43 -1.71
N LEU A 251 -25.67 0.12 -0.85
CA LEU A 251 -24.78 1.12 -0.25
C LEU A 251 -23.32 0.77 -0.54
N GLU A 252 -22.50 1.78 -0.72
CA GLU A 252 -21.07 1.64 -0.92
C GLU A 252 -20.32 2.62 -0.02
N PHE A 253 -19.59 2.06 0.94
CA PHE A 253 -18.69 2.78 1.83
C PHE A 253 -17.37 3.06 1.12
N ARG A 254 -17.02 4.35 1.05
CA ARG A 254 -15.83 4.83 0.35
C ARG A 254 -14.97 5.62 1.30
N ARG A 255 -13.67 5.36 1.22
CA ARG A 255 -12.70 6.12 1.99
C ARG A 255 -11.40 6.33 1.24
N SER A 256 -10.74 7.43 1.55
CA SER A 256 -9.35 7.70 1.22
C SER A 256 -8.65 8.41 2.37
N SER A 257 -7.36 8.13 2.51
CA SER A 257 -6.50 8.67 3.56
C SER A 257 -5.08 8.82 3.05
N ILE A 258 -4.38 9.85 3.51
CA ILE A 258 -2.92 9.94 3.43
C ILE A 258 -2.36 9.33 4.71
N ARG A 259 -1.23 8.64 4.60
CA ARG A 259 -0.51 8.09 5.73
C ARG A 259 0.94 8.51 5.67
N ALA A 260 1.43 9.14 6.74
CA ALA A 260 2.85 9.21 7.01
C ALA A 260 3.28 7.90 7.68
N LEU A 261 4.45 7.38 7.33
CA LEU A 261 4.91 6.08 7.81
C LEU A 261 6.41 6.05 8.06
N PHE A 262 6.80 5.24 9.03
CA PHE A 262 8.14 4.70 9.21
C PHE A 262 8.03 3.17 9.30
N THR A 263 8.88 2.45 8.58
CA THR A 263 8.90 0.99 8.54
C THR A 263 10.30 0.49 8.78
N TYR A 264 10.44 -0.52 9.62
CA TYR A 264 11.64 -1.31 9.79
C TYR A 264 11.35 -2.76 9.41
N GLU A 265 12.16 -3.32 8.52
CA GLU A 265 12.11 -4.71 8.10
C GLU A 265 13.45 -5.39 8.39
N ARG A 266 13.39 -6.59 8.97
CA ARG A 266 14.57 -7.35 9.39
C ARG A 266 14.49 -8.79 8.92
N GLU A 267 15.59 -9.29 8.40
CA GLU A 267 15.84 -10.71 8.15
C GLU A 267 16.07 -11.42 9.48
N VAL A 268 15.27 -12.45 9.76
CA VAL A 268 15.47 -13.34 10.92
C VAL A 268 16.18 -14.61 10.47
N TYR A 269 15.74 -15.14 9.33
CA TYR A 269 16.37 -16.22 8.58
C TYR A 269 16.32 -15.87 7.09
N ASP A 270 17.12 -16.55 6.27
CA ASP A 270 17.21 -16.29 4.81
C ASP A 270 15.85 -16.27 4.09
N TRP A 271 14.85 -16.96 4.65
CA TRP A 271 13.49 -17.08 4.14
C TRP A 271 12.40 -16.47 5.03
N ILE A 272 12.72 -15.99 6.25
CA ILE A 272 11.78 -15.34 7.17
C ILE A 272 12.20 -13.92 7.47
N TRP A 273 11.26 -13.00 7.23
CA TRP A 273 11.40 -11.59 7.54
C TRP A 273 10.30 -11.12 8.46
N VAL A 274 10.64 -10.16 9.32
CA VAL A 274 9.70 -9.46 10.18
C VAL A 274 9.70 -7.98 9.84
N GLY A 275 8.55 -7.34 10.00
CA GLY A 275 8.37 -5.93 9.74
C GLY A 275 7.56 -5.24 10.84
N LEU A 276 8.01 -4.05 11.20
CA LEU A 276 7.34 -3.12 12.10
C LEU A 276 7.09 -1.82 11.34
N LYS A 277 5.82 -1.42 11.19
CA LYS A 277 5.44 -0.14 10.61
C LYS A 277 4.67 0.67 11.63
N ILE A 278 5.13 1.89 11.88
CA ILE A 278 4.40 2.91 12.64
C ILE A 278 4.00 4.03 11.68
N GLY A 279 2.91 4.73 11.99
CA GLY A 279 2.54 5.87 11.18
C GLY A 279 1.36 6.64 11.73
N TYR A 280 0.99 7.68 10.98
CA TYR A 280 -0.18 8.51 11.26
C TYR A 280 -1.07 8.52 10.02
N ARG A 281 -2.34 8.17 10.19
CA ARG A 281 -3.34 8.19 9.11
C ARG A 281 -4.16 9.47 9.23
N TYR A 282 -4.19 10.26 8.16
CA TYR A 282 -5.08 11.40 7.98
C TYR A 282 -6.17 11.07 6.95
N PRO A 283 -7.45 10.93 7.36
CA PRO A 283 -8.57 10.79 6.43
C PRO A 283 -8.72 12.00 5.51
N ILE A 284 -9.02 11.76 4.22
CA ILE A 284 -9.29 12.84 3.25
C ILE A 284 -10.78 12.86 2.90
N ASN A 285 -11.33 11.70 2.53
CA ASN A 285 -12.74 11.57 2.23
C ASN A 285 -13.23 10.27 2.85
N ILE A 286 -14.36 10.33 3.56
CA ILE A 286 -15.09 9.15 4.00
C ILE A 286 -16.57 9.45 3.77
N TYR A 287 -17.26 8.58 3.04
CA TYR A 287 -18.67 8.77 2.74
C TYR A 287 -19.34 7.46 2.32
N ILE A 288 -20.66 7.45 2.43
CA ILE A 288 -21.52 6.38 1.94
C ILE A 288 -22.43 6.97 0.87
N SER A 289 -22.58 6.26 -0.23
CA SER A 289 -23.55 6.57 -1.27
C SER A 289 -23.96 5.29 -1.98
N GLU A 290 -24.94 5.39 -2.87
CA GLU A 290 -25.23 4.30 -3.80
C GLU A 290 -23.99 3.94 -4.66
N PRO A 291 -23.93 2.72 -5.22
CA PRO A 291 -22.89 2.33 -6.14
C PRO A 291 -22.70 3.35 -7.28
N ARG A 292 -21.44 3.58 -7.67
CA ARG A 292 -21.03 4.48 -8.76
C ARG A 292 -21.36 5.99 -8.57
N LYS A 293 -21.99 6.40 -7.46
CA LYS A 293 -22.24 7.82 -7.12
C LYS A 293 -21.01 8.51 -6.52
N ARG A 294 -20.94 9.85 -6.67
CA ARG A 294 -19.81 10.66 -6.18
C ARG A 294 -20.08 11.19 -4.77
N ARG A 295 -19.06 11.75 -4.13
CA ARG A 295 -19.18 12.38 -2.80
C ARG A 295 -20.24 13.50 -2.73
N ARG A 296 -20.47 14.25 -3.81
CA ARG A 296 -21.52 15.28 -3.86
C ARG A 296 -22.93 14.69 -3.73
N ASP A 297 -23.07 13.41 -4.07
CA ASP A 297 -24.31 12.63 -4.00
C ASP A 297 -24.24 11.68 -2.79
N ALA A 298 -23.47 12.03 -1.75
CA ALA A 298 -23.31 11.23 -0.56
C ALA A 298 -24.60 11.21 0.26
N LEU A 299 -24.97 10.02 0.72
CA LEU A 299 -26.06 9.81 1.65
C LEU A 299 -25.60 10.12 3.08
N ILE A 300 -24.42 9.62 3.45
CA ILE A 300 -23.77 9.91 4.73
C ILE A 300 -22.37 10.45 4.47
N LEU A 301 -22.05 11.59 5.07
CA LEU A 301 -20.69 12.10 5.13
C LEU A 301 -20.09 11.72 6.49
N LEU A 302 -18.90 11.15 6.47
CA LEU A 302 -18.17 10.78 7.68
C LEU A 302 -16.94 11.67 7.80
N ASP A 303 -16.81 12.33 8.94
CA ASP A 303 -15.62 13.09 9.30
C ASP A 303 -14.92 12.35 10.44
N ALA A 304 -13.67 11.96 10.23
CA ALA A 304 -12.94 11.17 11.21
C ALA A 304 -11.59 11.80 11.49
N ASN A 305 -11.22 11.83 12.76
CA ASN A 305 -9.93 12.37 13.17
C ASN A 305 -8.78 11.50 12.65
N GLY A 306 -7.62 12.13 12.50
CA GLY A 306 -6.39 11.41 12.25
C GLY A 306 -6.05 10.48 13.42
N ALA A 307 -5.38 9.36 13.11
CA ALA A 307 -5.07 8.34 14.11
C ALA A 307 -3.66 7.76 13.89
N PRO A 308 -2.83 7.70 14.94
CA PRO A 308 -1.64 6.86 14.95
C PRO A 308 -2.00 5.39 14.73
N TYR A 309 -1.10 4.65 14.09
CA TYR A 309 -1.26 3.22 13.88
C TYR A 309 0.07 2.47 13.94
N LEU A 310 -0.03 1.19 14.27
CA LEU A 310 1.04 0.24 14.34
C LEU A 310 0.68 -0.96 13.48
N ARG A 311 1.65 -1.51 12.74
CA ARG A 311 1.50 -2.75 11.99
C ARG A 311 2.71 -3.65 12.24
N PHE A 312 2.42 -4.90 12.58
CA PHE A 312 3.38 -5.99 12.56
C PHE A 312 3.15 -6.85 11.33
N SER A 313 4.23 -7.32 10.72
CA SER A 313 4.18 -8.25 9.59
C SER A 313 5.24 -9.33 9.72
N ILE A 314 4.87 -10.54 9.32
CA ILE A 314 5.79 -11.63 9.06
C ILE A 314 5.64 -11.96 7.59
N PHE A 315 6.75 -12.04 6.87
CA PHE A 315 6.72 -12.42 5.47
C PHE A 315 7.81 -13.39 5.11
N LEU A 316 7.44 -14.30 4.21
CA LEU A 316 8.29 -15.36 3.74
C LEU A 316 8.77 -15.03 2.32
N VAL A 317 10.05 -15.23 2.11
CA VAL A 317 10.74 -14.94 0.86
C VAL A 317 11.32 -16.26 0.33
N PRO A 318 11.22 -16.54 -0.99
CA PRO A 318 11.89 -17.69 -1.56
C PRO A 318 13.40 -17.61 -1.29
N PRO A 319 14.02 -18.69 -0.76
CA PRO A 319 15.46 -18.79 -0.66
C PRO A 319 16.15 -18.45 -1.98
N LYS A 320 17.30 -17.74 -1.92
CA LYS A 320 18.07 -17.33 -3.11
C LYS A 320 18.30 -18.50 -4.09
N VAL A 321 18.68 -19.66 -3.56
CA VAL A 321 18.94 -20.90 -4.31
C VAL A 321 17.76 -21.35 -5.19
N LEU A 322 16.51 -21.15 -4.73
CA LEU A 322 15.33 -21.53 -5.52
C LEU A 322 15.04 -20.54 -6.64
N ILE A 323 15.32 -19.26 -6.43
CA ILE A 323 15.19 -18.22 -7.45
C ILE A 323 16.21 -18.44 -8.56
N ASP A 324 17.45 -18.74 -8.20
CA ASP A 324 18.54 -18.95 -9.17
C ASP A 324 18.31 -20.23 -9.99
N LYS A 325 17.85 -21.31 -9.36
CA LYS A 325 17.42 -22.52 -10.07
C LYS A 325 16.28 -22.24 -11.05
N ALA A 326 15.23 -21.53 -10.62
CA ALA A 326 14.09 -21.21 -11.47
C ALA A 326 14.46 -20.39 -12.72
N LYS A 327 15.48 -19.52 -12.64
CA LYS A 327 16.01 -18.78 -13.79
C LYS A 327 16.87 -19.64 -14.72
N SER A 328 17.59 -20.63 -14.17
CA SER A 328 18.50 -21.50 -14.92
C SER A 328 17.83 -22.70 -15.61
N SER A 329 16.63 -23.08 -15.19
CA SER A 329 16.01 -24.36 -15.60
C SER A 329 15.13 -24.31 -16.86
N PHE A 330 15.03 -23.18 -17.58
CA PHE A 330 14.17 -23.09 -18.78
C PHE A 330 14.69 -22.16 -19.89
#